data_AF-A0A9C7SDN4-F1
#
_entry.id   AF-A0A9C7SDN4-F1
#
_cell.length_a   1.000
_cell.length_b   1.000
_cell.length_c   1.000
_cell.angle_alpha   90.00
_cell.angle_beta   90.00
_cell.angle_gamma   90.00
#
_symmetry.space_group_name_H-M   'P 1'
#
loop_
_entity.id
_entity.type
_entity.pdbx_description
1 polymer ?
#
loop_
_entity_poly.entity_id
_entity_poly.type
_entity_poly.pdbx_seq_one_letter_code
_entity_poly.pdbx_strand_id
1 'polypeptide(L)' 'MPRKPRAYVAGLPCHVIQRGNNHSDCFFSNKDYHIFLDYLDDACQCYGVALHTYVLMKNGYMPNESDH' A
#
# COMPACT_ATOMS: atom_id res chain seq x y z
N MET A 1 20.97 6.37 12.42
CA MET A 1 21.66 6.92 11.22
C MET A 1 20.70 7.84 10.48
N PRO A 2 21.16 9.00 9.97
CA PRO A 2 20.33 9.88 9.15
C PRO A 2 19.94 9.15 7.86
N ARG A 3 18.65 9.12 7.53
CA ARG A 3 18.21 8.59 6.24
C ARG A 3 18.53 9.63 5.16
N LYS A 4 19.08 9.21 4.03
CA LYS A 4 19.27 10.07 2.87
C LYS A 4 17.91 10.66 2.45
N PRO A 5 17.81 11.97 2.16
CA PRO A 5 16.58 12.58 1.68
C PRO A 5 16.09 11.86 0.40
N ARG A 6 14.78 11.63 0.31
CA ARG A 6 14.18 11.12 -0.93
C ARG A 6 14.20 12.26 -1.96
N ALA A 7 14.70 11.98 -3.15
CA ALA A 7 14.61 12.90 -4.27
C ALA A 7 13.25 12.73 -4.95
N TYR A 8 12.52 13.83 -5.12
CA TYR A 8 11.29 13.87 -5.90
C TYR A 8 11.51 14.81 -7.08
N VAL A 9 11.28 14.31 -8.29
CA VAL A 9 11.50 15.05 -9.54
C VAL A 9 10.17 15.11 -10.27
N ALA A 10 9.79 16.31 -10.71
CA ALA A 10 8.55 16.53 -11.44
C ALA A 10 8.50 15.66 -12.71
N GLY A 11 7.35 15.04 -12.96
CA GLY A 11 7.11 14.22 -14.15
C GLY A 11 7.68 12.79 -14.09
N LEU A 12 8.43 12.41 -13.04
CA LEU A 12 8.88 11.03 -12.87
C LEU A 12 7.92 10.22 -11.99
N PRO A 13 7.57 8.99 -12.38
CA PRO A 13 6.73 8.13 -11.57
C PRO A 13 7.46 7.74 -10.28
N CYS A 14 6.71 7.69 -9.18
CA CYS A 14 7.20 7.26 -7.88
C CYS A 14 6.61 5.89 -7.52
N HIS A 15 7.45 4.95 -7.08
CA HIS A 15 6.99 3.70 -6.50
C HIS A 15 6.76 3.90 -4.99
N VAL A 16 5.48 3.91 -4.57
CA VAL A 16 5.07 4.12 -3.19
C VAL A 16 4.73 2.78 -2.53
N ILE A 17 5.22 2.56 -1.31
CA ILE A 17 4.98 1.34 -0.53
C ILE A 17 4.43 1.74 0.84
N GLN A 18 3.29 1.17 1.20
CA GLN A 18 2.69 1.25 2.53
C GLN A 18 2.76 -0.12 3.20
N ARG A 19 3.11 -0.15 4.49
CA ARG A 19 3.10 -1.35 5.33
C ARG A 19 2.60 -0.99 6.73
N GLY A 20 2.03 -1.97 7.42
CA GLY A 20 1.59 -1.81 8.79
C GLY A 20 2.77 -1.60 9.72
N ASN A 21 2.55 -0.86 10.81
CA ASN A 21 3.57 -0.66 11.82
C ASN A 21 3.98 -2.01 12.42
N ASN A 22 5.26 -2.22 12.68
CA ASN A 22 5.79 -3.50 13.17
C ASN A 22 5.38 -4.72 12.34
N HIS A 23 5.22 -4.55 11.02
CA HIS A 23 4.74 -5.60 10.11
C HIS A 23 3.34 -6.13 10.48
N SER A 24 2.50 -5.30 11.10
CA SER A 24 1.09 -5.63 11.26
C SER A 24 0.38 -5.67 9.91
N ASP A 25 -0.80 -6.29 9.91
CA ASP A 25 -1.70 -6.25 8.77
C ASP A 25 -2.22 -4.83 8.58
N CYS A 26 -2.33 -4.39 7.31
CA CYS A 26 -3.04 -3.16 6.95
C CYS A 26 -4.53 -3.39 6.69
N PHE A 27 -4.89 -4.64 6.36
CA PHE A 27 -6.22 -5.04 5.96
C PHE A 27 -6.61 -6.27 6.78
N PHE A 28 -7.70 -6.16 7.52
CA PHE A 28 -8.21 -7.18 8.44
C PHE A 28 -9.39 -7.95 7.84
N SER A 29 -10.02 -7.41 6.81
CA SER A 29 -11.10 -8.04 6.06
C SER A 29 -11.01 -7.76 4.56
N ASN A 30 -11.71 -8.55 3.73
CA ASN A 30 -11.80 -8.29 2.29
C ASN A 30 -12.42 -6.91 1.97
N LYS A 31 -13.29 -6.42 2.86
CA LYS A 31 -13.92 -5.10 2.71
C LYS A 31 -12.90 -3.96 2.79
N ASP A 32 -11.86 -4.14 3.59
CA ASP A 32 -10.84 -3.10 3.81
C ASP A 32 -10.05 -2.81 2.54
N TYR A 33 -9.84 -3.82 1.68
CA TYR A 33 -9.18 -3.65 0.38
C TYR A 33 -10.01 -2.76 -0.55
N HIS A 34 -11.33 -2.97 -0.60
CA HIS A 34 -12.22 -2.17 -1.43
C HIS A 34 -12.30 -0.72 -0.94
N ILE A 35 -12.49 -0.53 0.36
CA ILE A 35 -12.50 0.82 0.97
C ILE A 35 -11.18 1.55 0.68
N PHE A 36 -10.05 0.85 0.76
CA PHE A 36 -8.76 1.45 0.43
C PHE A 36 -8.65 1.88 -1.03
N LEU A 37 -9.17 1.07 -1.97
CA LEU A 37 -9.17 1.44 -3.39
C LEU A 37 -10.08 2.64 -3.65
N ASP A 38 -11.24 2.72 -2.99
CA ASP A 38 -12.13 3.88 -3.09
C ASP A 38 -11.41 5.16 -2.63
N TYR A 39 -10.74 5.11 -1.48
CA TYR A 39 -9.95 6.24 -0.98
C TYR A 39 -8.73 6.57 -1.85
N LEU A 40 -8.10 5.56 -2.45
CA LEU A 40 -6.98 5.78 -3.37
C LEU A 40 -7.45 6.50 -4.63
N ASP A 41 -8.60 6.09 -5.18
CA ASP A 41 -9.19 6.73 -6.36
C ASP A 41 -9.59 8.17 -6.06
N ASP A 42 -10.30 8.41 -4.95
CA ASP A 42 -10.67 9.75 -4.49
C ASP A 42 -9.44 10.66 -4.34
N ALA A 43 -8.38 10.16 -3.72
CA ALA A 43 -7.13 10.90 -3.57
C ALA A 43 -6.46 11.17 -4.94
N CYS A 44 -6.43 10.19 -5.83
CA CYS A 44 -5.89 10.38 -7.18
C CYS A 44 -6.62 11.48 -7.94
N GLN A 45 -7.96 11.53 -7.85
CA GLN A 45 -8.77 12.57 -8.45
C GLN A 45 -8.52 13.94 -7.80
N CYS A 46 -8.52 14.00 -6.46
CA CYS A 46 -8.35 15.25 -5.71
C CYS A 46 -6.99 15.92 -5.97
N TYR A 47 -5.94 15.12 -6.17
CA TYR A 47 -4.57 15.62 -6.31
C TYR A 47 -4.01 15.50 -7.74
N GLY A 48 -4.81 15.04 -8.71
CA GLY A 48 -4.37 14.88 -10.10
C GLY A 48 -3.25 13.86 -10.28
N VAL A 49 -3.24 12.78 -9.50
CA VAL A 49 -2.21 11.75 -9.53
C VAL A 49 -2.56 10.68 -10.55
N ALA A 50 -1.68 10.45 -11.53
CA ALA A 50 -1.78 9.32 -12.45
C ALA A 50 -1.32 8.02 -11.77
N LEU A 51 -2.26 7.10 -11.53
CA LEU A 51 -1.94 5.76 -11.03
C LEU A 51 -1.61 4.82 -12.19
N HIS A 52 -0.35 4.43 -12.31
CA HIS A 52 0.08 3.51 -13.38
C HIS A 52 -0.25 2.05 -13.09
N THR A 53 -0.07 1.62 -11.84
CA THR A 53 -0.30 0.25 -11.39
C THR A 53 -0.36 0.21 -9.86
N TYR A 54 -1.00 -0.82 -9.31
CA TYR A 54 -1.04 -1.07 -7.86
C TYR A 54 -1.06 -2.58 -7.59
N VAL A 55 -0.59 -2.95 -6.40
CA VAL A 55 -0.71 -4.31 -5.86
C VAL A 55 -1.05 -4.20 -4.38
N LEU A 56 -2.09 -4.90 -3.94
CA LEU A 56 -2.45 -5.02 -2.53
C LEU A 56 -2.08 -6.42 -2.03
N MET A 57 -1.30 -6.48 -0.96
CA MET A 57 -0.86 -7.75 -0.36
C MET A 57 -1.30 -7.81 1.08
N LYS A 58 -1.80 -8.98 1.50
CA LYS A 58 -1.95 -9.31 2.91
C LYS A 58 -0.55 -9.43 3.52
N ASN A 59 -0.30 -8.72 4.62
CA ASN A 59 0.88 -9.00 5.44
C ASN A 59 0.54 -10.26 6.25
N GLY A 60 1.42 -11.25 6.32
CA GLY A 60 1.12 -12.47 7.09
C GLY A 60 1.57 -13.75 6.41
N TYR A 61 2.44 -14.47 7.13
CA TYR A 61 2.69 -15.88 6.92
C TYR A 61 1.38 -16.63 7.26
N MET A 62 0.81 -17.36 6.30
CA MET A 62 -0.18 -18.37 6.65
C MET A 62 0.60 -19.56 7.23
N PRO A 63 0.48 -19.90 8.53
CA PRO A 63 0.83 -21.25 8.94
C PRO A 63 -0.10 -22.18 8.19
N ASN A 64 0.45 -23.22 7.54
CA ASN A 64 -0.36 -24.24 6.89
C ASN A 64 -1.40 -24.75 7.89
N GLU A 65 -2.69 -24.68 7.53
CA GLU A 65 -3.76 -25.41 8.22
C GLU A 65 -3.60 -26.90 7.92
N SER A 66 -2.56 -27.54 8.47
CA SER A 66 -2.38 -28.99 8.39
C SER A 66 -1.38 -29.52 9.43
N ASP A 67 -1.41 -28.99 10.64
CA ASP A 67 -0.90 -29.70 11.83
C ASP A 67 -2.09 -29.88 12.79
N HIS A 68 -2.92 -30.87 12.46
CA HIS A 68 -3.83 -31.53 13.38
C HIS A 68 -3.23 -32.88 13.78
#